data_AF-Q57W42-F1
#
_entry.id   AF-Q57W42-F1
#
_cell.length_a   1.000
_cell.length_b   1.000
_cell.length_c   1.000
_cell.angle_alpha   90.00
_cell.angle_beta   90.00
_cell.angle_gamma   90.00
#
_symmetry.space_group_name_H-M   'P 1'
#
loop_
_entity.id
_entity.type
_entity.pdbx_description
1 polymer ?
#
loop_
_entity_poly.entity_id
_entity_poly.type
_entity_poly.pdbx_seq_one_letter_code
_entity_poly.pdbx_strand_id
1 'polypeptide(L)'
;MAVQPGKVLAEQFSRQGIQYEESTDVLWCSLCTKADSLEIISRATVEDVLEHCRLRQHLLLMEKETVKEHYCPVEINGRSFLLDHNCVYPSTMFGKGRMLLDDTLGCVMTEDVCGGVKLLPRHKYTVVEIVIPPAGTPIPKDPSYYVERPVRSRKCHEKFDSWIQVHNSSVEGESALMKRRRIAFSQLNM
;
A
#
# COMPACT_ATOMS: atom_id res chain seq x y z
N MET A 1 -24.07 27.04 36.71
CA MET A 1 -24.23 25.58 36.79
C MET A 1 -22.90 25.04 37.30
N ALA A 2 -22.86 24.30 38.41
CA ALA A 2 -21.63 23.69 38.88
C ALA A 2 -21.18 22.68 37.82
N VAL A 3 -20.01 22.86 37.23
CA VAL A 3 -19.49 21.91 36.26
C VAL A 3 -19.18 20.63 37.03
N GLN A 4 -19.83 19.51 36.69
CA GLN A 4 -19.57 18.25 37.35
C GLN A 4 -18.11 17.82 37.07
N PRO A 5 -17.37 17.39 38.10
CA PRO A 5 -15.97 17.02 37.95
C PRO A 5 -15.78 15.90 36.93
N GLY A 6 -16.73 14.96 36.84
CA GLY A 6 -16.70 13.86 35.87
C GLY A 6 -16.68 14.33 34.41
N LYS A 7 -17.50 15.32 34.06
CA LYS A 7 -17.55 15.88 32.70
C LYS A 7 -16.23 16.55 32.30
N VAL A 8 -15.63 17.33 33.21
CA VAL A 8 -14.33 17.99 32.99
C VAL A 8 -13.23 16.95 32.76
N LEU A 9 -13.22 15.88 33.57
CA LEU A 9 -12.25 14.81 33.43
C LEU A 9 -12.40 14.05 32.11
N ALA A 10 -13.63 13.73 31.69
CA ALA A 10 -13.86 13.09 30.39
C ALA A 10 -13.41 13.97 29.22
N GLU A 11 -13.64 15.29 29.27
CA GLU A 11 -13.12 16.21 28.26
C GLU A 11 -11.59 16.24 28.26
N GLN A 12 -10.97 16.34 29.45
CA GLN A 12 -9.52 16.38 29.63
C GLN A 12 -8.82 15.09 29.15
N PHE A 13 -9.43 13.93 29.38
CA PHE A 13 -8.90 12.61 29.05
C PHE A 13 -9.61 11.96 27.86
N SER A 14 -10.27 12.76 27.01
CA SER A 14 -11.03 12.28 25.85
C SER A 14 -10.18 11.48 24.86
N ARG A 15 -8.91 11.86 24.69
CA ARG A 15 -7.95 11.13 23.84
C ARG A 15 -7.57 9.74 24.39
N GLN A 16 -7.73 9.54 25.69
CA GLN A 16 -7.55 8.25 26.36
C GLN A 16 -8.84 7.40 26.32
N GLY A 17 -9.88 7.87 25.62
CA GLY A 17 -11.17 7.20 25.55
C GLY A 17 -11.97 7.27 26.84
N ILE A 18 -11.66 8.20 27.73
CA ILE A 18 -12.48 8.43 28.93
C ILE A 18 -13.74 9.17 28.52
N GLN A 19 -14.88 8.63 28.95
CA GLN A 19 -16.21 9.15 28.67
C GLN A 19 -17.00 9.31 29.95
N TYR A 20 -17.95 10.24 29.91
CA TYR A 20 -18.82 10.55 31.04
C TYR A 20 -20.27 10.38 30.61
N GLU A 21 -21.03 9.66 31.41
CA GLU A 21 -22.46 9.45 31.20
C GLU A 21 -23.27 10.32 32.18
N GLU A 22 -24.02 11.29 31.63
CA GLU A 22 -24.79 12.28 32.41
C GLU A 22 -25.98 11.65 33.16
N SER A 23 -26.53 10.53 32.68
CA SER A 23 -27.71 9.88 33.28
C SER A 23 -27.38 9.16 34.58
N THR A 24 -26.20 8.55 34.68
CA THR A 24 -25.74 7.77 35.83
C THR A 24 -24.71 8.51 36.68
N ASP A 25 -24.19 9.66 36.20
CA ASP A 25 -23.09 10.42 36.80
C ASP A 25 -21.80 9.57 36.95
N VAL A 26 -21.50 8.76 35.93
CA VAL A 26 -20.39 7.81 35.94
C VAL A 26 -19.36 8.12 34.87
N LEU A 27 -18.08 8.02 35.24
CA LEU A 27 -16.95 7.98 34.33
C LEU A 27 -16.66 6.55 33.91
N TRP A 28 -16.43 6.32 32.62
CA TRP A 28 -16.09 5.01 32.08
C TRP A 28 -15.08 5.14 30.94
N CYS A 29 -14.40 4.04 30.61
CA CYS A 29 -13.44 4.02 29.51
C CYS A 29 -14.00 3.25 28.32
N SER A 30 -14.12 3.93 27.17
CA SER A 30 -14.62 3.32 25.93
C SER A 30 -13.66 2.29 25.33
N LEU A 31 -12.37 2.39 25.63
CA LEU A 31 -11.35 1.46 25.15
C LEU A 31 -11.38 0.15 25.93
N CYS A 32 -11.42 0.25 27.27
CA CYS A 32 -11.36 -0.91 28.16
C CYS A 32 -12.70 -1.64 28.27
N THR A 33 -13.81 -0.95 28.01
CA THR A 33 -15.15 -1.53 27.96
C THR A 33 -15.22 -2.67 26.96
N LYS A 34 -15.80 -3.79 27.39
CA LYS A 34 -16.06 -4.97 26.56
C LYS A 34 -17.56 -5.07 26.27
N ALA A 35 -17.94 -5.90 25.29
CA ALA A 35 -19.34 -6.13 24.94
C ALA A 35 -20.22 -6.51 26.14
N ASP A 36 -19.66 -7.23 27.11
CA ASP A 36 -20.39 -7.74 28.28
C ASP A 36 -20.16 -6.92 29.56
N SER A 37 -19.25 -5.94 29.56
CA SER A 37 -18.86 -5.22 30.78
C SER A 37 -18.39 -3.79 30.51
N LEU A 38 -19.09 -2.81 31.09
CA LEU A 38 -18.66 -1.42 31.13
C LEU A 38 -17.54 -1.23 32.16
N GLU A 39 -16.41 -0.70 31.72
CA GLU A 39 -15.28 -0.41 32.62
C GLU A 39 -15.47 0.97 33.26
N ILE A 40 -16.07 0.95 34.44
CA ILE A 40 -16.40 2.12 35.24
C ILE A 40 -15.21 2.54 36.10
N ILE A 41 -14.92 3.84 36.11
CA ILE A 41 -13.93 4.46 37.01
C ILE A 41 -14.65 4.79 38.32
N SER A 42 -14.20 4.19 39.41
CA SER A 42 -14.88 4.21 40.72
C SER A 42 -15.13 5.60 41.29
N ARG A 43 -14.18 6.54 41.13
CA ARG A 43 -14.33 7.91 41.60
C ARG A 43 -13.93 8.88 40.49
N ALA A 44 -14.67 9.99 40.41
CA ALA A 44 -14.41 11.06 39.46
C ALA A 44 -13.26 11.97 39.95
N THR A 45 -12.08 11.40 40.16
CA THR A 45 -10.86 12.12 40.52
C THR A 45 -9.79 11.92 39.45
N VAL A 46 -8.84 12.86 39.38
CA VAL A 46 -7.73 12.78 38.43
C VAL A 46 -6.88 11.54 38.69
N GLU A 47 -6.67 11.19 39.96
CA GLU A 47 -5.83 10.07 40.39
C GLU A 47 -6.38 8.73 39.91
N ASP A 48 -7.70 8.51 40.02
CA ASP A 48 -8.35 7.27 39.61
C ASP A 48 -8.32 7.10 38.07
N VAL A 49 -8.51 8.20 37.33
CA VAL A 49 -8.37 8.20 35.88
C VAL A 49 -6.94 7.89 35.45
N LEU A 50 -5.95 8.51 36.10
CA LEU A 50 -4.54 8.26 35.81
C LEU A 50 -4.14 6.82 36.13
N GLU A 51 -4.59 6.26 37.25
CA GLU A 51 -4.28 4.88 37.62
C GLU A 51 -4.93 3.89 36.64
N HIS A 52 -6.16 4.15 36.18
CA HIS A 52 -6.78 3.37 35.10
C HIS A 52 -5.97 3.45 33.80
N CYS A 53 -5.62 4.65 33.35
CA CYS A 53 -4.87 4.88 32.12
C CYS A 53 -3.46 4.26 32.17
N ARG A 54 -2.88 4.09 33.37
CA ARG A 54 -1.58 3.45 33.59
C ARG A 54 -1.62 1.93 33.44
N LEU A 55 -2.80 1.30 33.45
CA LEU A 55 -2.94 -0.13 33.28
C LEU A 55 -2.40 -0.56 31.91
N ARG A 56 -1.58 -1.62 31.91
CA ARG A 56 -0.97 -2.15 30.67
C ARG A 56 -2.01 -2.50 29.60
N GLN A 57 -3.17 -3.02 30.00
CA GLN A 57 -4.24 -3.34 29.07
C GLN A 57 -4.79 -2.09 28.37
N HIS A 58 -5.00 -1.01 29.13
CA HIS A 58 -5.45 0.27 28.59
C HIS A 58 -4.43 0.83 27.58
N LEU A 59 -3.15 0.84 27.95
CA LEU A 59 -2.06 1.32 27.07
C LEU A 59 -1.99 0.55 25.74
N LEU A 60 -2.18 -0.77 25.76
CA LEU A 60 -2.21 -1.59 24.54
C LEU A 60 -3.42 -1.28 23.63
N LEU A 61 -4.58 -0.98 24.22
CA LEU A 61 -5.78 -0.63 23.46
C LEU A 61 -5.66 0.78 22.88
N MET A 62 -5.11 1.71 23.65
CA MET A 62 -4.72 3.06 23.23
C MET A 62 -3.73 3.03 22.06
N GLU A 63 -2.68 2.22 22.16
CA GLU A 63 -1.72 2.02 21.07
C GLU A 63 -2.42 1.53 19.81
N LYS A 64 -3.32 0.54 19.92
CA LYS A 64 -4.09 0.08 18.76
C LYS A 64 -4.96 1.16 18.13
N GLU A 65 -5.70 1.95 18.92
CA GLU A 65 -6.52 3.05 18.38
C GLU A 65 -5.66 4.16 17.77
N THR A 66 -4.57 4.56 18.40
CA THR A 66 -3.68 5.61 17.87
C THR A 66 -2.93 5.14 16.62
N VAL A 67 -2.52 3.87 16.58
CA VAL A 67 -1.95 3.24 15.40
C VAL A 67 -2.99 3.04 14.30
N LYS A 68 -4.30 3.07 14.59
CA LYS A 68 -5.32 3.03 13.52
C LYS A 68 -5.22 4.16 12.52
N GLU A 69 -4.84 5.35 12.96
CA GLU A 69 -4.57 6.46 12.06
C GLU A 69 -3.35 6.20 11.16
N HIS A 70 -2.41 5.38 11.65
CA HIS A 70 -1.18 5.00 10.97
C HIS A 70 -1.33 3.75 10.11
N TYR A 71 -2.42 2.99 10.28
CA TYR A 71 -2.70 1.88 9.39
C TYR A 71 -2.78 2.37 7.95
N CYS A 72 -2.08 1.66 7.08
CA CYS A 72 -2.14 1.90 5.64
C CYS A 72 -3.15 0.92 5.05
N PRO A 73 -4.43 1.33 4.88
CA PRO A 73 -5.39 0.50 4.18
C PRO A 73 -4.94 0.41 2.73
N VAL A 74 -4.53 -0.76 2.28
CA VAL A 74 -4.11 -1.00 0.89
C VAL A 74 -4.87 -2.18 0.34
N GLU A 75 -4.99 -2.25 -0.97
CA GLU A 75 -5.51 -3.44 -1.66
C GLU A 75 -4.34 -4.11 -2.38
N ILE A 76 -4.07 -5.38 -2.11
CA ILE A 76 -3.06 -6.14 -2.86
C ILE A 76 -3.75 -7.35 -3.50
N ASN A 77 -3.71 -7.46 -4.82
CA ASN A 77 -4.41 -8.49 -5.59
C ASN A 77 -5.90 -8.60 -5.23
N GLY A 78 -6.59 -7.47 -5.11
CA GLY A 78 -8.02 -7.43 -4.77
C GLY A 78 -8.35 -7.69 -3.29
N ARG A 79 -7.36 -7.91 -2.42
CA ARG A 79 -7.57 -8.15 -1.00
C ARG A 79 -7.19 -6.91 -0.20
N SER A 80 -8.08 -6.47 0.69
CA SER A 80 -7.80 -5.36 1.60
C SER A 80 -6.86 -5.81 2.72
N PHE A 81 -5.77 -5.07 2.91
CA PHE A 81 -4.80 -5.23 3.98
C PHE A 81 -4.79 -3.99 4.85
N LEU A 82 -4.59 -4.19 6.14
CA LEU A 82 -4.37 -3.14 7.12
C LEU A 82 -2.98 -3.37 7.71
N LEU A 83 -1.99 -2.67 7.16
CA LEU A 83 -0.60 -2.90 7.53
C LEU A 83 -0.18 -1.98 8.68
N ASP A 84 0.42 -2.55 9.73
CA ASP A 84 1.03 -1.79 10.83
C ASP A 84 2.16 -0.86 10.34
N HIS A 85 2.80 -1.21 9.22
CA HIS A 85 3.81 -0.40 8.56
C HIS A 85 3.57 -0.27 7.05
N ASN A 86 3.85 0.90 6.51
CA ASN A 86 3.60 1.26 5.11
C ASN A 86 4.65 0.66 4.16
N CYS A 87 5.16 -0.53 4.44
CA CYS A 87 6.22 -1.18 3.66
C CYS A 87 5.93 -2.67 3.53
N VAL A 88 6.25 -3.25 2.38
CA VAL A 88 6.17 -4.70 2.14
C VAL A 88 7.45 -5.15 1.46
N TYR A 89 7.77 -6.44 1.53
CA TYR A 89 8.98 -7.01 0.94
C TYR A 89 8.56 -8.00 -0.16
N PRO A 90 8.35 -7.56 -1.41
CA PRO A 90 7.73 -8.40 -2.44
C PRO A 90 8.47 -9.72 -2.66
N SER A 91 9.81 -9.68 -2.74
CA SER A 91 10.63 -10.89 -2.90
C SER A 91 10.45 -11.90 -1.75
N THR A 92 10.25 -11.43 -0.52
CA THR A 92 10.07 -12.27 0.67
C THR A 92 8.63 -12.76 0.81
N MET A 93 7.66 -11.90 0.50
CA MET A 93 6.23 -12.18 0.69
C MET A 93 5.62 -12.99 -0.45
N PHE A 94 6.03 -12.73 -1.69
CA PHE A 94 5.44 -13.30 -2.89
C PHE A 94 6.41 -14.20 -3.67
N GLY A 95 7.69 -14.19 -3.31
CA GLY A 95 8.75 -14.98 -3.95
C GLY A 95 9.64 -14.14 -4.86
N LYS A 96 10.81 -14.70 -5.21
CA LYS A 96 11.82 -14.01 -6.03
C LYS A 96 11.28 -13.63 -7.40
N GLY A 97 11.66 -12.45 -7.88
CA GLY A 97 11.24 -11.92 -9.19
C GLY A 97 9.83 -11.34 -9.20
N ARG A 98 9.13 -11.31 -8.06
CA ARG A 98 7.85 -10.64 -7.91
C ARG A 98 8.05 -9.17 -7.58
N MET A 99 7.25 -8.33 -8.21
CA MET A 99 7.20 -6.89 -8.00
C MET A 99 5.76 -6.46 -7.73
N LEU A 100 5.57 -5.20 -7.34
CA LEU A 100 4.24 -4.61 -7.21
C LEU A 100 4.01 -3.62 -8.34
N LEU A 101 2.89 -3.74 -9.04
CA LEU A 101 2.32 -2.71 -9.90
C LEU A 101 1.37 -1.89 -9.03
N ASP A 102 1.61 -0.60 -8.87
CA ASP A 102 0.62 0.32 -8.31
C ASP A 102 -0.41 0.61 -9.39
N ASP A 103 -1.61 0.05 -9.27
CA ASP A 103 -2.71 0.20 -10.22
C ASP A 103 -3.30 1.61 -10.17
N THR A 104 -3.20 2.29 -9.02
CA THR A 104 -3.67 3.66 -8.85
C THR A 104 -2.82 4.64 -9.65
N LEU A 105 -1.48 4.47 -9.60
CA LEU A 105 -0.52 5.31 -10.32
C LEU A 105 -0.17 4.79 -11.72
N GLY A 106 -0.41 3.51 -11.99
CA GLY A 106 -0.05 2.84 -13.24
C GLY A 106 1.46 2.62 -13.40
N CYS A 107 2.20 2.37 -12.31
CA CYS A 107 3.65 2.20 -12.34
C CYS A 107 4.12 0.97 -11.55
N VAL A 108 5.19 0.33 -12.04
CA VAL A 108 5.84 -0.77 -11.31
C VAL A 108 6.73 -0.20 -10.23
N MET A 109 6.47 -0.60 -9.00
CA MET A 109 7.22 -0.23 -7.82
C MET A 109 8.46 -1.10 -7.70
N THR A 110 9.62 -0.43 -7.63
CA THR A 110 10.90 -1.08 -7.39
C THR A 110 11.18 -1.19 -5.90
N GLU A 111 11.83 -2.28 -5.50
CA GLU A 111 12.36 -2.43 -4.15
C GLU A 111 13.45 -1.38 -3.87
N ASP A 112 13.50 -0.87 -2.64
CA ASP A 112 14.56 0.01 -2.15
C ASP A 112 15.84 -0.77 -1.81
N VAL A 113 16.85 -0.08 -1.26
CA VAL A 113 18.13 -0.69 -0.86
C VAL A 113 17.98 -1.76 0.24
N CYS A 114 16.85 -1.79 0.94
CA CYS A 114 16.52 -2.77 1.97
C CYS A 114 15.66 -3.91 1.43
N GLY A 115 15.30 -3.92 0.15
CA GLY A 115 14.39 -4.90 -0.46
C GLY A 115 12.90 -4.60 -0.21
N GLY A 116 12.58 -3.43 0.36
CA GLY A 116 11.23 -3.03 0.72
C GLY A 116 10.58 -2.16 -0.36
N VAL A 117 9.25 -2.18 -0.42
CA VAL A 117 8.43 -1.28 -1.22
C VAL A 117 7.52 -0.51 -0.28
N LYS A 118 7.68 0.82 -0.26
CA LYS A 118 6.80 1.70 0.50
C LYS A 118 5.44 1.81 -0.18
N LEU A 119 4.39 1.42 0.54
CA LEU A 119 3.01 1.52 0.09
C LEU A 119 2.39 2.84 0.54
N LEU A 120 1.62 3.42 -0.37
CA LEU A 120 0.78 4.59 -0.14
C LEU A 120 -0.63 4.16 0.33
N PRO A 121 -1.20 4.84 1.34
CA PRO A 121 -2.55 4.55 1.81
C PRO A 121 -3.60 4.67 0.71
N ARG A 122 -4.57 3.76 0.72
CA ARG A 122 -5.71 3.64 -0.20
C ARG A 122 -5.33 3.34 -1.65
N HIS A 123 -4.08 2.96 -1.90
CA HIS A 123 -3.66 2.50 -3.22
C HIS A 123 -3.98 1.02 -3.41
N LYS A 124 -4.11 0.66 -4.69
CA LYS A 124 -4.30 -0.71 -5.14
C LYS A 124 -3.01 -1.18 -5.80
N TYR A 125 -2.58 -2.37 -5.41
CA TYR A 125 -1.39 -2.99 -5.93
C TYR A 125 -1.72 -4.36 -6.51
N THR A 126 -1.08 -4.69 -7.61
CA THR A 126 -1.11 -6.02 -8.21
C THR A 126 0.30 -6.59 -8.17
N VAL A 127 0.44 -7.82 -7.65
CA VAL A 127 1.72 -8.53 -7.69
C VAL A 127 1.95 -9.01 -9.12
N VAL A 128 3.03 -8.53 -9.72
CA VAL A 128 3.40 -8.83 -11.10
C VAL A 128 4.75 -9.54 -11.14
N GLU A 129 5.00 -10.24 -12.24
CA GLU A 129 6.28 -10.89 -12.53
C GLU A 129 6.74 -10.41 -13.92
N ILE A 130 7.98 -9.93 -14.01
CA ILE A 130 8.55 -9.51 -15.29
C ILE A 130 9.18 -10.74 -15.94
N VAL A 131 8.50 -11.26 -16.96
CA VAL A 131 9.03 -12.34 -17.80
C VAL A 131 9.74 -11.71 -19.00
N ILE A 132 11.07 -11.80 -19.04
CA ILE A 132 11.85 -11.38 -20.22
C ILE A 132 11.92 -12.57 -21.17
N PRO A 133 11.24 -12.53 -22.33
CA PRO A 133 11.33 -13.62 -23.29
C PRO A 133 12.73 -13.68 -23.93
N PRO A 134 13.15 -14.85 -24.45
CA PRO A 134 14.38 -14.97 -25.23
C PRO A 134 14.43 -13.94 -26.36
N ALA A 135 15.63 -13.46 -26.71
CA ALA A 135 15.83 -12.40 -27.72
C ALA A 135 15.22 -12.70 -29.10
N GLY A 136 15.05 -13.99 -29.46
CA GLY A 136 14.41 -14.40 -30.71
C GLY A 136 12.88 -14.50 -30.65
N THR A 137 12.26 -14.23 -29.50
CA THR A 137 10.81 -14.34 -29.35
C THR A 137 10.14 -13.17 -30.06
N PRO A 138 9.16 -13.41 -30.94
CA PRO A 138 8.44 -12.33 -31.59
C PRO A 138 7.68 -11.50 -30.56
N ILE A 139 7.76 -10.19 -30.68
CA ILE A 139 6.98 -9.26 -29.86
C ILE A 139 5.50 -9.45 -30.22
N PRO A 140 4.61 -9.69 -29.24
CA PRO A 140 3.19 -9.84 -29.50
C PRO A 140 2.60 -8.52 -30.05
N LYS A 141 1.70 -8.63 -31.02
CA LYS A 141 1.03 -7.47 -31.64
C LYS A 141 0.02 -6.82 -30.69
N ASP A 142 -0.66 -7.66 -29.91
CA ASP A 142 -1.64 -7.24 -28.91
C ASP A 142 -1.12 -7.59 -27.51
N PRO A 143 -1.34 -6.73 -26.50
CA PRO A 143 -1.05 -7.08 -25.12
C PRO A 143 -1.90 -8.29 -24.71
N SER A 144 -1.28 -9.31 -24.11
CA SER A 144 -1.98 -10.45 -23.51
C SER A 144 -2.55 -10.15 -22.12
N TYR A 145 -2.22 -8.97 -21.57
CA TYR A 145 -2.69 -8.49 -20.27
C TYR A 145 -3.85 -7.51 -20.45
N TYR A 146 -4.66 -7.38 -19.40
CA TYR A 146 -5.84 -6.53 -19.35
C TYR A 146 -5.48 -5.10 -19.77
N VAL A 147 -6.12 -4.63 -20.85
CA VAL A 147 -5.91 -3.29 -21.42
C VAL A 147 -6.74 -2.31 -20.63
N GLU A 148 -6.21 -1.82 -19.51
CA GLU A 148 -6.80 -0.64 -18.86
C GLU A 148 -6.13 0.65 -19.35
N ARG A 149 -6.99 1.57 -19.80
CA ARG A 149 -6.74 2.92 -20.34
C ARG A 149 -6.28 3.02 -21.80
N PRO A 150 -7.23 3.18 -22.75
CA PRO A 150 -6.94 3.67 -24.09
C PRO A 150 -6.63 5.18 -24.03
N VAL A 151 -5.47 5.57 -23.48
CA VAL A 151 -5.05 6.99 -23.45
C VAL A 151 -3.63 7.18 -23.99
N ARG A 152 -3.16 6.30 -24.87
CA ARG A 152 -2.01 6.64 -25.72
C ARG A 152 -2.51 7.19 -27.05
N SER A 153 -1.97 8.34 -27.44
CA SER A 153 -2.35 9.02 -28.68
C SER A 153 -2.23 8.07 -29.88
N ARG A 154 -3.18 8.15 -30.81
CA ARG A 154 -3.22 7.34 -32.05
C ARG A 154 -1.89 7.37 -32.83
N LYS A 155 -1.19 8.52 -32.80
CA LYS A 155 0.16 8.72 -33.40
C LYS A 155 1.24 7.80 -32.82
N CYS A 156 1.09 7.34 -31.57
CA CYS A 156 2.02 6.43 -30.94
C CYS A 156 1.80 4.98 -31.41
N HIS A 157 0.56 4.60 -31.68
CA HIS A 157 0.18 3.25 -32.11
C HIS A 157 0.68 2.91 -33.53
N GLU A 158 0.48 3.81 -34.52
CA GLU A 158 0.93 3.54 -35.91
C GLU A 158 2.43 3.29 -36.00
N LYS A 159 3.23 4.00 -35.20
CA LYS A 159 4.67 3.75 -35.12
C LYS A 159 4.97 2.42 -34.43
N PHE A 160 4.21 2.07 -33.40
CA PHE A 160 4.43 0.85 -32.63
C PHE A 160 4.28 -0.43 -33.47
N ASP A 161 3.25 -0.53 -34.31
CA ASP A 161 3.03 -1.71 -35.17
C ASP A 161 4.18 -1.89 -36.17
N SER A 162 4.63 -0.80 -36.78
CA SER A 162 5.77 -0.83 -37.70
C SER A 162 7.07 -1.25 -36.99
N TRP A 163 7.25 -0.88 -35.72
CA TRP A 163 8.41 -1.26 -34.93
C TRP A 163 8.38 -2.74 -34.56
N ILE A 164 7.21 -3.26 -34.18
CA ILE A 164 7.02 -4.70 -33.92
C ILE A 164 7.33 -5.50 -35.19
N GLN A 165 6.81 -5.07 -36.35
CA GLN A 165 7.04 -5.77 -37.61
C GLN A 165 8.53 -5.79 -37.98
N VAL A 166 9.25 -4.66 -37.82
CA VAL A 166 10.70 -4.58 -38.08
C VAL A 166 11.49 -5.46 -37.12
N HIS A 167 11.12 -5.51 -35.84
CA HIS A 167 11.77 -6.37 -34.85
C HIS A 167 11.55 -7.86 -35.18
N ASN A 168 10.30 -8.25 -35.45
CA ASN A 168 9.93 -9.64 -35.72
C ASN A 168 10.41 -10.13 -37.09
N SER A 169 10.72 -9.22 -38.02
CA SER A 169 11.34 -9.54 -39.31
C SER A 169 12.87 -9.49 -39.26
N SER A 170 13.47 -9.21 -38.09
CA SER A 170 14.93 -9.27 -37.91
C SER A 170 15.37 -10.74 -37.93
N VAL A 171 16.47 -11.02 -38.64
CA VAL A 171 17.04 -12.37 -38.76
C VAL A 171 17.55 -12.81 -37.39
N GLU A 172 17.20 -14.04 -36.98
CA GLU A 172 17.84 -14.82 -35.90
C GLU A 172 18.28 -14.03 -34.64
N GLY A 173 17.35 -13.36 -33.96
CA GLY A 173 17.65 -12.71 -32.67
C GLY A 173 18.64 -11.54 -32.76
N GLU A 174 18.93 -11.07 -33.98
CA GLU A 174 19.77 -9.91 -34.20
C GLU A 174 19.04 -8.66 -33.70
N SER A 175 19.53 -8.07 -32.61
CA SER A 175 18.99 -6.83 -32.08
C SER A 175 19.07 -5.71 -33.13
N ALA A 176 18.21 -4.68 -33.01
CA ALA A 176 18.27 -3.51 -33.88
C ALA A 176 19.68 -2.85 -33.88
N LEU A 177 20.41 -2.93 -32.76
CA LEU A 177 21.79 -2.47 -32.66
C LEU A 177 22.73 -3.31 -33.53
N MET A 178 22.61 -4.65 -33.48
CA MET A 178 23.42 -5.57 -34.28
C MET A 178 23.13 -5.38 -35.78
N LYS A 179 21.86 -5.24 -36.16
CA LYS A 179 21.46 -4.95 -37.55
C LYS A 179 22.07 -3.62 -38.05
N ARG A 180 22.02 -2.56 -37.24
CA ARG A 180 22.68 -1.28 -37.56
C ARG A 180 24.19 -1.43 -37.71
N ARG A 181 24.84 -2.18 -36.81
CA ARG A 181 26.28 -2.47 -36.90
C ARG A 181 26.60 -3.22 -38.18
N ARG A 182 25.87 -4.27 -38.54
CA ARG A 182 26.10 -5.02 -39.79
C ARG A 182 25.93 -4.12 -41.01
N ILE A 183 24.90 -3.29 -41.06
CA ILE A 183 24.69 -2.33 -42.16
C ILE A 183 25.87 -1.35 -42.24
N ALA A 184 26.27 -0.76 -41.11
CA ALA A 184 27.41 0.15 -41.07
C ALA A 184 28.72 -0.51 -41.50
N PHE A 185 28.98 -1.74 -41.06
CA PHE A 185 30.15 -2.53 -41.48
C PHE A 185 30.10 -2.90 -42.96
N SER A 186 28.92 -3.26 -43.50
CA SER A 186 28.77 -3.55 -44.92
C SER A 186 29.02 -2.31 -45.79
N GLN A 187 28.67 -1.11 -45.30
CA GLN A 187 28.95 0.15 -45.99
C GLN A 187 30.42 0.56 -45.93
N LEU A 188 31.15 0.16 -44.88
CA LEU A 188 32.60 0.40 -44.77
C LEU A 188 33.43 -0.57 -45.62
N ASN A 189 32.89 -1.75 -45.93
CA ASN A 189 33.55 -2.79 -46.73
C ASN A 189 33.17 -2.74 -48.22
N MET A 190 32.38 -1.74 -48.65
CA MET A 190 32.16 -1.40 -50.06
C MET A 190 32.96 -0.15 -50.42
#